data_AF-A0A957Y537-F1
#
_entry.id   AF-A0A957Y537-F1
#
_cell.length_a   1.000
_cell.length_b   1.000
_cell.length_c   1.000
_cell.angle_alpha   90.00
_cell.angle_beta   90.00
_cell.angle_gamma   90.00
#
_symmetry.space_group_name_H-M   'P 1'
#
loop_
_entity.id
_entity.type
_entity.pdbx_description
1 polymer ?
#
loop_
_entity_poly.entity_id
_entity_poly.type
_entity_poly.pdbx_seq_one_letter_code
_entity_poly.pdbx_strand_id
1 'polypeptide(L)'
;MSATITVQRVDRLERLSRLLTLMIAGVTILSAFAAPLLALRWSDQPFPGFLVEQTLVVNDISGHGWTGHLQGIDYPQQVTRVGGFAIASSDQYQAALARLNIGEQASFFTHSPEGDISLYPSVTLTPFPTRSLVRLFWMPYLVGVAYLAIGAWIYRVKGKSRPGRALAFFCYAAALTCILFFDAASSHAAPGLWVASFAMLGGALISLSLRFPQESVQIELRPWLLAVPYGIALVLAGWAIAAMNSLNPWAYIPTRYAIYVYTVLGVFGFIGTMFYRARSGDTPTTRRQARIVLLGSALAFGPITLWFIATVLSPTFQFDIALLLPPLILFPLSVALAI
;
A
#
# COMPACT_ATOMS: atom_id res chain seq x y z
N MET A 1 32.50 -23.57 21.61
CA MET A 1 31.44 -22.64 22.09
C MET A 1 30.96 -21.65 21.03
N SER A 2 31.84 -21.05 20.20
CA SER A 2 31.43 -20.07 19.18
C SER A 2 30.57 -20.66 18.03
N ALA A 3 30.92 -21.84 17.50
CA ALA A 3 30.17 -22.46 16.39
C ALA A 3 28.73 -22.88 16.76
N THR A 4 28.52 -23.36 17.98
CA THR A 4 27.20 -23.80 18.48
C THR A 4 26.23 -22.61 18.63
N ILE A 5 26.74 -21.45 19.05
CA ILE A 5 25.96 -20.21 19.18
C ILE A 5 25.53 -19.69 17.79
N THR A 6 26.41 -19.79 16.79
CA THR A 6 26.12 -19.36 15.41
C THR A 6 25.02 -20.20 14.76
N VAL A 7 25.09 -21.53 14.89
CA VAL A 7 24.06 -22.44 14.35
C VAL A 7 22.70 -22.21 15.01
N GLN A 8 22.68 -22.06 16.34
CA GLN A 8 21.44 -21.84 17.10
C GLN A 8 20.79 -20.48 16.78
N ARG A 9 21.60 -19.45 16.45
CA ARG A 9 21.10 -18.11 16.06
C ARG A 9 20.49 -18.11 14.66
N VAL A 10 21.09 -18.83 13.71
CA VAL A 10 20.57 -18.98 12.34
C VAL A 10 19.20 -19.68 12.34
N ASP A 11 19.04 -20.76 13.12
CA ASP A 11 17.76 -21.47 13.24
C ASP A 11 16.63 -20.58 13.81
N ARG A 12 16.94 -19.75 14.83
CA ARG A 12 15.96 -18.79 15.38
C ARG A 12 15.49 -17.75 14.36
N LEU A 13 16.38 -17.20 13.55
CA LEU A 13 16.03 -16.21 12.53
C LEU A 13 15.17 -16.82 11.41
N GLU A 14 15.42 -18.07 11.05
CA GLU A 14 14.62 -18.78 10.05
C GLU A 14 13.22 -19.10 10.56
N ARG A 15 13.08 -19.57 11.81
CA ARG A 15 11.79 -19.77 12.47
C ARG A 15 11.01 -18.47 12.58
N LEU A 16 11.66 -17.38 12.98
CA LEU A 16 11.04 -16.06 13.07
C LEU A 16 10.56 -15.58 11.69
N SER A 17 11.40 -15.69 10.66
CA SER A 17 11.02 -15.32 9.29
C SER A 17 9.83 -16.14 8.80
N ARG A 18 9.78 -17.45 9.11
CA ARG A 18 8.66 -18.33 8.79
C ARG A 18 7.38 -17.91 9.51
N LEU A 19 7.47 -17.65 10.81
CA LEU A 19 6.35 -17.20 11.62
C LEU A 19 5.80 -15.88 11.10
N LEU A 20 6.66 -14.87 10.87
CA LEU A 20 6.25 -13.56 10.33
C LEU A 20 5.56 -13.69 8.97
N THR A 21 6.08 -14.55 8.09
CA THR A 21 5.48 -14.80 6.77
C THR A 21 4.10 -15.45 6.88
N LEU A 22 3.91 -16.37 7.83
CA LEU A 22 2.61 -17.01 8.07
C LEU A 22 1.62 -16.07 8.77
N MET A 23 2.09 -15.22 9.68
CA MET A 23 1.26 -14.22 10.35
C MET A 23 0.72 -13.21 9.36
N ILE A 24 1.58 -12.64 8.49
CA ILE A 24 1.10 -11.72 7.45
C ILE A 24 0.14 -12.43 6.49
N ALA A 25 0.41 -13.68 6.10
CA ALA A 25 -0.52 -14.46 5.27
C ALA A 25 -1.89 -14.63 5.93
N GLY A 26 -1.93 -14.99 7.22
CA GLY A 26 -3.17 -15.12 7.98
C GLY A 26 -3.95 -13.81 8.05
N VAL A 27 -3.26 -12.70 8.34
CA VAL A 27 -3.87 -11.36 8.34
C VAL A 27 -4.41 -11.00 6.96
N THR A 28 -3.64 -11.21 5.88
CA THR A 28 -4.08 -10.96 4.51
C THR A 28 -5.32 -11.77 4.14
N ILE A 29 -5.39 -13.05 4.53
CA ILE A 29 -6.55 -13.91 4.29
C ILE A 29 -7.78 -13.35 5.02
N LEU A 30 -7.65 -12.98 6.30
CA LEU A 30 -8.75 -12.40 7.06
C LEU A 30 -9.23 -11.09 6.44
N SER A 31 -8.30 -10.20 6.05
CA SER A 31 -8.61 -8.95 5.35
C SER A 31 -9.27 -9.19 4.00
N ALA A 32 -8.90 -10.24 3.26
CA ALA A 32 -9.52 -10.59 1.98
C ALA A 32 -11.02 -10.91 2.13
N PHE A 33 -11.43 -11.54 3.24
CA PHE A 33 -12.84 -11.81 3.53
C PHE A 33 -13.56 -10.59 4.10
N ALA A 34 -12.90 -9.78 4.93
CA ALA A 34 -13.51 -8.61 5.55
C ALA A 34 -13.70 -7.45 4.56
N ALA A 35 -12.77 -7.22 3.65
CA ALA A 35 -12.76 -6.04 2.78
C ALA A 35 -14.01 -5.91 1.87
N PRO A 36 -14.52 -6.98 1.23
CA PRO A 36 -15.77 -6.88 0.47
C PRO A 36 -16.97 -6.49 1.33
N LEU A 37 -17.07 -7.00 2.56
CA LEU A 37 -18.17 -6.66 3.47
C LEU A 37 -18.13 -5.18 3.86
N LEU A 38 -16.93 -4.66 4.17
CA LEU A 38 -16.72 -3.26 4.48
C LEU A 38 -17.02 -2.37 3.27
N ALA A 39 -16.47 -2.71 2.10
CA ALA A 39 -16.61 -1.91 0.89
C ALA A 39 -18.07 -1.81 0.43
N LEU A 40 -18.80 -2.93 0.41
CA LEU A 40 -20.21 -2.95 -0.01
C LEU A 40 -21.10 -2.19 0.98
N ARG A 41 -20.92 -2.43 2.28
CA ARG A 41 -21.67 -1.70 3.33
C ARG A 41 -21.42 -0.20 3.26
N TRP A 42 -20.19 0.21 2.96
CA TRP A 42 -19.85 1.62 2.81
C TRP A 42 -20.43 2.22 1.52
N SER A 43 -20.42 1.49 0.40
CA SER A 43 -20.91 1.99 -0.88
C SER A 43 -22.41 2.26 -0.93
N ASP A 44 -23.18 1.68 0.00
CA ASP A 44 -24.62 1.91 0.14
C ASP A 44 -24.94 3.23 0.88
N GLN A 45 -23.93 3.92 1.44
CA GLN A 45 -24.13 5.18 2.14
C GLN A 45 -24.26 6.38 1.17
N PRO A 46 -24.96 7.45 1.57
CA PRO A 46 -25.00 8.69 0.81
C PRO A 46 -23.58 9.26 0.60
N PHE A 47 -23.21 9.45 -0.67
CA PHE A 47 -21.87 9.86 -1.06
C PHE A 47 -21.84 11.35 -1.45
N PRO A 48 -21.04 12.20 -0.76
CA PRO A 48 -20.99 13.64 -1.00
C PRO A 48 -20.11 14.06 -2.19
N GLY A 49 -19.57 13.10 -2.95
CA GLY A 49 -18.73 13.43 -4.09
C GLY A 49 -17.30 13.80 -3.72
N PHE A 50 -16.75 13.22 -2.65
CA PHE A 50 -15.34 13.21 -2.30
C PHE A 50 -15.10 12.15 -1.21
N LEU A 51 -13.86 11.69 -1.08
CA LEU A 51 -13.45 10.79 0.00
C LEU A 51 -12.70 11.58 1.07
N VAL A 52 -12.68 11.08 2.30
CA VAL A 52 -11.86 11.60 3.38
C VAL A 52 -10.95 10.50 3.88
N GLU A 53 -9.78 10.90 4.37
CA GLU A 53 -8.87 10.06 5.13
C GLU A 53 -9.40 9.91 6.56
N GLN A 54 -8.81 9.00 7.34
CA GLN A 54 -9.21 8.79 8.74
C GLN A 54 -9.11 10.05 9.64
N THR A 55 -8.32 11.05 9.26
CA THR A 55 -8.21 12.35 9.95
C THR A 55 -9.22 13.39 9.44
N LEU A 56 -10.16 12.99 8.60
CA LEU A 56 -11.18 13.83 7.93
C LEU A 56 -10.62 14.79 6.88
N VAL A 57 -9.34 14.67 6.55
CA VAL A 57 -8.73 15.38 5.43
C VAL A 57 -9.27 14.78 4.13
N VAL A 58 -9.85 15.61 3.27
CA VAL A 58 -10.31 15.27 1.92
C VAL A 58 -9.15 14.64 1.17
N ASN A 59 -9.39 13.48 0.56
CA ASN A 59 -8.41 12.73 -0.19
C ASN A 59 -8.29 13.27 -1.63
N ASP A 60 -7.15 13.03 -2.29
CA ASP A 60 -6.85 13.49 -3.66
C ASP A 60 -7.45 12.57 -4.75
N ILE A 61 -8.05 11.45 -4.37
CA ILE A 61 -8.84 10.58 -5.24
C ILE A 61 -10.07 11.35 -5.72
N SER A 62 -10.20 11.48 -7.04
CA SER A 62 -11.34 12.13 -7.68
C SER A 62 -12.01 11.19 -8.69
N GLY A 63 -13.29 11.44 -8.97
CA GLY A 63 -14.08 10.69 -9.94
C GLY A 63 -14.95 11.61 -10.79
N HIS A 64 -15.34 11.13 -11.96
CA HIS A 64 -16.21 11.89 -12.83
C HIS A 64 -17.58 12.10 -12.17
N GLY A 65 -18.06 13.35 -12.15
CA GLY A 65 -19.36 13.70 -11.56
C GLY A 65 -19.39 13.72 -10.02
N TRP A 66 -18.23 13.71 -9.36
CA TRP A 66 -18.15 13.80 -7.90
C TRP A 66 -18.52 15.21 -7.43
N THR A 67 -19.73 15.33 -6.85
CA THR A 67 -20.40 16.62 -6.56
C THR A 67 -19.63 17.55 -5.64
N GLY A 68 -19.00 17.06 -4.57
CA GLY A 68 -18.21 17.91 -3.68
C GLY A 68 -16.94 18.47 -4.32
N HIS A 69 -16.19 17.67 -5.09
CA HIS A 69 -15.06 18.22 -5.87
C HIS A 69 -15.51 19.27 -6.90
N LEU A 70 -16.67 19.06 -7.55
CA LEU A 70 -17.22 20.07 -8.47
C LEU A 70 -17.58 21.39 -7.77
N GLN A 71 -17.81 21.36 -6.45
CA GLN A 71 -18.05 22.55 -5.62
C GLN A 71 -16.74 23.15 -5.05
N GLY A 72 -15.58 22.55 -5.32
CA GLY A 72 -14.28 22.98 -4.83
C GLY A 72 -13.92 22.48 -3.44
N ILE A 73 -14.53 21.38 -2.97
CA ILE A 73 -14.04 20.62 -1.81
C ILE A 73 -12.91 19.73 -2.30
N ASP A 74 -11.67 20.05 -1.92
CA ASP A 74 -10.49 19.40 -2.46
C ASP A 74 -9.43 19.11 -1.40
N TYR A 75 -8.53 18.18 -1.70
CA TYR A 75 -7.34 17.94 -0.89
C TYR A 75 -6.49 19.22 -0.84
N PRO A 76 -5.91 19.60 0.32
CA PRO A 76 -5.90 18.89 1.61
C PRO A 76 -6.88 19.49 2.65
N GLN A 77 -8.07 19.94 2.27
CA GLN A 77 -9.02 20.49 3.24
C GLN A 77 -9.50 19.43 4.24
N GLN A 78 -9.77 19.81 5.48
CA GLN A 78 -10.32 18.92 6.51
C GLN A 78 -11.80 19.21 6.74
N VAL A 79 -12.66 18.19 6.69
CA VAL A 79 -14.08 18.34 7.04
C VAL A 79 -14.27 18.41 8.56
N THR A 80 -14.97 19.44 9.03
CA THR A 80 -15.26 19.66 10.46
C THR A 80 -16.74 19.63 10.80
N ARG A 81 -17.62 19.85 9.81
CA ARG A 81 -19.08 19.68 9.96
C ARG A 81 -19.74 19.17 8.69
N VAL A 82 -20.82 18.39 8.86
CA VAL A 82 -21.70 17.93 7.77
C VAL A 82 -23.15 18.06 8.22
N GLY A 83 -24.00 18.71 7.42
CA GLY A 83 -25.44 18.79 7.68
C GLY A 83 -25.80 19.36 9.06
N GLY A 84 -24.98 20.29 9.57
CA GLY A 84 -25.13 20.86 10.92
C GLY A 84 -24.53 20.03 12.06
N PHE A 85 -24.06 18.80 11.82
CA PHE A 85 -23.38 17.98 12.82
C PHE A 85 -21.89 18.32 12.88
N ALA A 86 -21.37 18.56 14.08
CA ALA A 86 -19.93 18.67 14.32
C ALA A 86 -19.28 17.28 14.29
N ILE A 87 -18.13 17.20 13.63
CA ILE A 87 -17.46 15.92 13.36
C ILE A 87 -15.99 16.06 13.75
N ALA A 88 -15.55 15.14 14.60
CA ALA A 88 -14.17 15.05 15.07
C ALA A 88 -13.51 13.70 14.74
N SER A 89 -14.27 12.73 14.22
CA SER A 89 -13.74 11.43 13.84
C SER A 89 -14.42 10.86 12.59
N SER A 90 -13.76 9.91 11.93
CA SER A 90 -14.33 9.16 10.80
C SER A 90 -15.67 8.51 11.16
N ASP A 91 -15.79 7.91 12.34
CA ASP A 91 -17.06 7.27 12.76
C ASP A 91 -18.21 8.27 12.87
N GLN A 92 -17.94 9.47 13.37
CA GLN A 92 -18.93 10.55 13.43
C GLN A 92 -19.28 11.04 12.02
N TYR A 93 -18.31 11.08 11.10
CA TYR A 93 -18.53 11.45 9.71
C TYR A 93 -19.46 10.45 9.02
N GLN A 94 -19.16 9.16 9.11
CA GLN A 94 -20.00 8.10 8.55
C GLN A 94 -21.39 8.08 9.19
N ALA A 95 -21.47 8.26 10.52
CA ALA A 95 -22.76 8.34 11.21
C ALA A 95 -23.58 9.57 10.81
N ALA A 96 -22.94 10.70 10.50
CA ALA A 96 -23.61 11.89 10.00
C ALA A 96 -24.14 11.67 8.57
N LEU A 97 -23.34 11.10 7.68
CA LEU A 97 -23.77 10.77 6.32
C LEU A 97 -24.92 9.75 6.30
N ALA A 98 -24.88 8.73 7.15
CA ALA A 98 -25.92 7.70 7.23
C ALA A 98 -27.29 8.23 7.70
N ARG A 99 -27.36 9.46 8.23
CA ARG A 99 -28.63 10.13 8.60
C ARG A 99 -29.26 10.91 7.44
N LEU A 100 -28.50 11.14 6.38
CA LEU A 100 -28.93 11.91 5.22
C LEU A 100 -29.43 10.96 4.13
N ASN A 101 -30.11 11.51 3.13
CA ASN A 101 -30.66 10.72 2.02
C ASN A 101 -29.92 10.97 0.71
N ILE A 102 -29.90 9.96 -0.15
CA ILE A 102 -29.45 10.13 -1.53
C ILE A 102 -30.37 11.14 -2.23
N GLY A 103 -29.78 12.12 -2.91
CA GLY A 103 -30.47 13.24 -3.56
C GLY A 103 -30.65 14.47 -2.66
N GLU A 104 -30.42 14.36 -1.35
CA GLU A 104 -30.46 15.49 -0.41
C GLU A 104 -29.25 16.41 -0.61
N GLN A 105 -29.43 17.70 -0.32
CA GLN A 105 -28.32 18.66 -0.27
C GLN A 105 -27.91 18.89 1.18
N ALA A 106 -26.61 18.75 1.47
CA ALA A 106 -26.07 18.96 2.79
C ALA A 106 -24.99 20.05 2.77
N SER A 107 -24.88 20.76 3.89
CA SER A 107 -23.82 21.76 4.09
C SER A 107 -22.56 21.11 4.64
N PHE A 108 -21.40 21.53 4.14
CA PHE A 108 -20.09 21.08 4.59
C PHE A 108 -19.27 22.27 5.05
N PHE A 109 -18.62 22.13 6.20
CA PHE A 109 -17.60 23.06 6.66
C PHE A 109 -16.24 22.39 6.53
N THR A 110 -15.29 23.08 5.91
CA THR A 110 -13.92 22.61 5.80
C THR A 110 -12.93 23.63 6.34
N HIS A 111 -11.80 23.14 6.84
CA HIS A 111 -10.65 23.94 7.23
C HIS A 111 -9.49 23.64 6.28
N SER A 112 -8.79 24.67 5.82
CA SER A 112 -7.52 24.50 5.10
C SER A 112 -6.35 24.31 6.08
N PRO A 113 -5.19 23.76 5.64
CA PRO A 113 -3.97 23.76 6.44
C PRO A 113 -3.53 25.17 6.88
N GLU A 114 -3.89 26.19 6.11
CA GLU A 114 -3.59 27.61 6.39
C GLU A 114 -4.53 28.22 7.44
N GLY A 115 -5.60 27.51 7.81
CA GLY A 115 -6.57 27.93 8.83
C GLY A 115 -7.83 28.58 8.27
N ASP A 116 -7.99 28.65 6.94
CA ASP A 116 -9.16 29.21 6.29
C ASP A 116 -10.36 28.28 6.49
N ILE A 117 -11.52 28.87 6.83
CA ILE A 117 -12.77 28.15 6.99
C ILE A 117 -13.64 28.40 5.76
N SER A 118 -14.06 27.33 5.09
CA SER A 118 -14.93 27.38 3.92
C SER A 118 -16.26 26.67 4.19
N LEU A 119 -17.36 27.29 3.76
CA LEU A 119 -18.71 26.74 3.81
C LEU A 119 -19.19 26.39 2.40
N TYR A 120 -19.60 25.14 2.23
CA TYR A 120 -20.22 24.63 1.02
C TYR A 120 -21.69 24.31 1.34
N PRO A 121 -22.64 25.20 1.02
CA PRO A 121 -23.99 25.14 1.58
C PRO A 121 -24.88 24.05 0.97
N SER A 122 -24.54 23.55 -0.22
CA SER A 122 -25.46 22.78 -1.09
C SER A 122 -24.77 21.64 -1.85
N VAL A 123 -24.00 20.80 -1.14
CA VAL A 123 -23.41 19.61 -1.74
C VAL A 123 -24.48 18.53 -1.88
N THR A 124 -24.78 18.14 -3.12
CA THR A 124 -25.78 17.10 -3.40
C THR A 124 -25.19 15.71 -3.11
N LEU A 125 -25.87 14.93 -2.28
CA LEU A 125 -25.51 13.55 -1.97
C LEU A 125 -25.98 12.63 -3.09
N THR A 126 -25.13 11.72 -3.51
CA THR A 126 -25.36 10.79 -4.62
C THR A 126 -25.17 9.35 -4.15
N PRO A 127 -25.66 8.33 -4.88
CA PRO A 127 -25.18 6.98 -4.65
C PRO A 127 -23.69 6.90 -5.03
N PHE A 128 -22.91 6.06 -4.34
CA PHE A 128 -21.50 5.90 -4.72
C PHE A 128 -21.40 5.33 -6.15
N PRO A 129 -20.71 6.01 -7.09
CA PRO A 129 -20.74 5.59 -8.50
C PRO A 129 -20.15 4.19 -8.71
N THR A 130 -20.87 3.31 -9.41
CA THR A 130 -20.41 1.93 -9.68
C THR A 130 -19.06 1.90 -10.38
N ARG A 131 -18.79 2.83 -11.31
CA ARG A 131 -17.49 2.96 -11.98
C ARG A 131 -16.37 3.27 -10.98
N SER A 132 -16.64 4.13 -10.00
CA SER A 132 -15.69 4.42 -8.92
C SER A 132 -15.49 3.21 -8.02
N LEU A 133 -16.54 2.45 -7.70
CA LEU A 133 -16.42 1.21 -6.91
C LEU A 133 -15.57 0.16 -7.64
N VAL A 134 -15.78 -0.04 -8.94
CA VAL A 134 -14.95 -0.97 -9.72
C VAL A 134 -13.48 -0.54 -9.72
N ARG A 135 -13.23 0.76 -9.96
CA ARG A 135 -11.87 1.32 -10.06
C ARG A 135 -11.14 1.33 -8.71
N LEU A 136 -11.81 1.73 -7.63
CA LEU A 136 -11.21 1.98 -6.32
C LEU A 136 -11.22 0.74 -5.42
N PHE A 137 -12.17 -0.19 -5.60
CA PHE A 137 -12.25 -1.41 -4.79
C PHE A 137 -11.94 -2.66 -5.61
N TRP A 138 -12.78 -3.04 -6.58
CA TRP A 138 -12.67 -4.35 -7.22
C TRP A 138 -11.35 -4.55 -7.97
N MET A 139 -10.84 -3.53 -8.66
CA MET A 139 -9.56 -3.63 -9.37
C MET A 139 -8.37 -3.86 -8.40
N PRO A 140 -8.11 -2.99 -7.40
CA PRO A 140 -7.10 -3.28 -6.38
C PRO A 140 -7.32 -4.60 -5.66
N TYR A 141 -8.56 -4.92 -5.29
CA TYR A 141 -8.89 -6.16 -4.60
C TYR A 141 -8.52 -7.40 -5.41
N LEU A 142 -8.87 -7.47 -6.70
CA LEU A 142 -8.53 -8.60 -7.57
C LEU A 142 -7.02 -8.74 -7.78
N VAL A 143 -6.30 -7.61 -7.92
CA VAL A 143 -4.83 -7.61 -7.95
C VAL A 143 -4.27 -8.16 -6.62
N GLY A 144 -4.84 -7.76 -5.49
CA GLY A 144 -4.47 -8.27 -4.18
C GLY A 144 -4.71 -9.76 -4.00
N VAL A 145 -5.85 -10.28 -4.48
CA VAL A 145 -6.16 -11.71 -4.50
C VAL A 145 -5.17 -12.47 -5.39
N ALA A 146 -4.79 -11.92 -6.55
CA ALA A 146 -3.77 -12.52 -7.40
C ALA A 146 -2.41 -12.59 -6.69
N TYR A 147 -1.99 -11.53 -6.01
CA TYR A 147 -0.78 -11.53 -5.19
C TYR A 147 -0.83 -12.56 -4.05
N LEU A 148 -1.98 -12.70 -3.38
CA LEU A 148 -2.19 -13.69 -2.33
C LEU A 148 -2.06 -15.11 -2.88
N ALA A 149 -2.67 -15.39 -4.03
CA ALA A 149 -2.59 -16.69 -4.70
C ALA A 149 -1.16 -17.04 -5.13
N ILE A 150 -0.46 -16.08 -5.76
CA ILE A 150 0.94 -16.22 -6.17
C ILE A 150 1.85 -16.43 -4.96
N GLY A 151 1.67 -15.63 -3.89
CA GLY A 151 2.42 -15.77 -2.65
C GLY A 151 2.22 -17.14 -1.98
N ALA A 152 0.97 -17.63 -1.94
CA ALA A 152 0.64 -18.95 -1.42
C ALA A 152 1.29 -20.08 -2.24
N TRP A 153 1.25 -19.97 -3.57
CA TRP A 153 1.90 -20.92 -4.46
C TRP A 153 3.43 -20.94 -4.27
N ILE A 154 4.07 -19.77 -4.24
CA ILE A 154 5.52 -19.64 -4.01
C ILE A 154 5.90 -20.18 -2.64
N TYR A 155 5.14 -19.87 -1.60
CA TYR A 155 5.41 -20.39 -0.26
C TYR A 155 5.29 -21.92 -0.21
N ARG A 156 4.32 -22.50 -0.92
CA ARG A 156 4.17 -23.96 -1.02
C ARG A 156 5.34 -24.63 -1.73
N VAL A 157 5.82 -24.06 -2.85
CA VAL A 157 6.88 -24.67 -3.66
C VAL A 157 8.29 -24.36 -3.11
N LYS A 158 8.53 -23.12 -2.68
CA LYS A 158 9.86 -22.58 -2.33
C LYS A 158 9.94 -22.00 -0.92
N GLY A 159 8.93 -22.16 -0.05
CA GLY A 159 8.92 -21.56 1.30
C GLY A 159 9.99 -22.07 2.27
N LYS A 160 10.61 -23.22 1.96
CA LYS A 160 11.81 -23.71 2.67
C LYS A 160 13.06 -22.89 2.33
N SER A 161 13.14 -22.31 1.13
CA SER A 161 14.24 -21.45 0.71
C SER A 161 14.08 -20.04 1.27
N ARG A 162 15.20 -19.39 1.62
CA ARG A 162 15.21 -18.02 2.14
C ARG A 162 14.71 -16.98 1.12
N PRO A 163 15.07 -17.06 -0.19
CA PRO A 163 14.54 -16.13 -1.19
C PRO A 163 13.04 -16.36 -1.47
N GLY A 164 12.61 -17.62 -1.59
CA GLY A 164 11.19 -17.94 -1.81
C GLY A 164 10.29 -17.46 -0.69
N ARG A 165 10.75 -17.56 0.57
CA ARG A 165 10.01 -17.02 1.72
C ARG A 165 9.96 -15.49 1.73
N ALA A 166 11.05 -14.80 1.40
CA ALA A 166 11.06 -13.34 1.29
C ALA A 166 10.12 -12.85 0.18
N LEU A 167 10.09 -13.54 -0.96
CA LEU A 167 9.16 -13.25 -2.04
C LEU A 167 7.71 -13.48 -1.62
N ALA A 168 7.41 -14.58 -0.94
CA ALA A 168 6.07 -14.84 -0.41
C ALA A 168 5.62 -13.75 0.58
N PHE A 169 6.52 -13.31 1.49
CA PHE A 169 6.24 -12.19 2.39
C PHE A 169 5.91 -10.90 1.62
N PHE A 170 6.71 -10.55 0.60
CA PHE A 170 6.42 -9.41 -0.28
C PHE A 170 5.03 -9.55 -0.92
N CYS A 171 4.69 -10.73 -1.47
CA CYS A 171 3.39 -10.97 -2.07
C CYS A 171 2.24 -10.78 -1.08
N TYR A 172 2.36 -11.26 0.16
CA TYR A 172 1.32 -11.08 1.17
C TYR A 172 1.17 -9.61 1.63
N ALA A 173 2.28 -8.87 1.74
CA ALA A 173 2.25 -7.44 2.04
C ALA A 173 1.63 -6.62 0.90
N ALA A 174 1.95 -6.97 -0.37
CA ALA A 174 1.38 -6.34 -1.55
C ALA A 174 -0.12 -6.63 -1.67
N ALA A 175 -0.49 -7.89 -1.43
CA ALA A 175 -1.90 -8.31 -1.37
C ALA A 175 -2.67 -7.52 -0.31
N LEU A 176 -2.14 -7.43 0.91
CA LEU A 176 -2.79 -6.72 2.02
C LEU A 176 -2.98 -5.24 1.71
N THR A 177 -1.96 -4.60 1.14
CA THR A 177 -2.02 -3.18 0.72
C THR A 177 -3.09 -2.97 -0.36
N CYS A 178 -3.17 -3.86 -1.35
CA CYS A 178 -4.16 -3.74 -2.42
C CYS A 178 -5.59 -4.04 -1.94
N ILE A 179 -5.77 -5.03 -1.06
CA ILE A 179 -7.05 -5.41 -0.48
C ILE A 179 -7.62 -4.30 0.41
N LEU A 180 -6.77 -3.66 1.22
CA LEU A 180 -7.18 -2.58 2.13
C LEU A 180 -7.12 -1.18 1.50
N PHE A 181 -6.79 -1.07 0.21
CA PHE A 181 -6.67 0.22 -0.48
C PHE A 181 -7.95 1.07 -0.37
N PHE A 182 -9.11 0.46 -0.60
CA PHE A 182 -10.38 1.17 -0.49
C PHE A 182 -10.72 1.51 0.96
N ASP A 183 -10.48 0.60 1.91
CA ASP A 183 -10.72 0.81 3.35
C ASP A 183 -9.96 2.03 3.87
N ALA A 184 -8.71 2.21 3.42
CA ALA A 184 -7.86 3.33 3.81
C ALA A 184 -8.44 4.72 3.44
N ALA A 185 -9.34 4.79 2.46
CA ALA A 185 -9.97 6.04 2.00
C ALA A 185 -11.50 6.07 2.20
N SER A 186 -12.08 5.09 2.91
CA SER A 186 -13.54 4.96 3.05
C SER A 186 -13.98 4.58 4.47
N SER A 187 -13.94 3.29 4.78
CA SER A 187 -14.45 2.71 6.02
C SER A 187 -13.52 2.94 7.21
N HIS A 188 -12.22 3.09 6.96
CA HIS A 188 -11.18 3.28 7.98
C HIS A 188 -11.20 2.21 9.08
N ALA A 189 -11.52 0.95 8.75
CA ALA A 189 -11.55 -0.13 9.72
C ALA A 189 -10.15 -0.60 10.12
N ALA A 190 -9.18 -0.57 9.20
CA ALA A 190 -7.81 -1.00 9.45
C ALA A 190 -6.73 -0.10 8.80
N PRO A 191 -6.79 1.24 8.97
CA PRO A 191 -5.87 2.17 8.31
C PRO A 191 -4.41 1.95 8.73
N GLY A 192 -4.17 1.67 10.01
CA GLY A 192 -2.83 1.35 10.50
C GLY A 192 -2.25 0.07 9.89
N LEU A 193 -3.10 -0.92 9.60
CA LEU A 193 -2.67 -2.15 8.95
C LEU A 193 -2.27 -1.92 7.49
N TRP A 194 -3.03 -1.09 6.77
CA TRP A 194 -2.70 -0.67 5.40
C TRP A 194 -1.37 0.10 5.36
N VAL A 195 -1.18 1.08 6.25
CA VAL A 195 0.06 1.85 6.34
C VAL A 195 1.26 0.94 6.65
N ALA A 196 1.10 0.03 7.60
CA ALA A 196 2.15 -0.92 7.95
C ALA A 196 2.49 -1.86 6.78
N SER A 197 1.48 -2.44 6.11
CA SER A 197 1.71 -3.34 4.98
C SER A 197 2.40 -2.63 3.82
N PHE A 198 2.04 -1.37 3.59
CA PHE A 198 2.61 -0.57 2.54
C PHE A 198 4.08 -0.20 2.81
N ALA A 199 4.40 0.24 4.04
CA ALA A 199 5.79 0.46 4.46
C ALA A 199 6.65 -0.80 4.34
N MET A 200 6.08 -1.97 4.62
CA MET A 200 6.78 -3.25 4.47
C MET A 200 7.17 -3.58 3.02
N LEU A 201 6.53 -3.00 2.00
CA LEU A 201 6.88 -3.26 0.60
C LEU A 201 8.32 -2.82 0.28
N GLY A 202 8.70 -1.61 0.69
CA GLY A 202 10.07 -1.11 0.53
C GLY A 202 11.09 -2.01 1.22
N GLY A 203 10.80 -2.37 2.48
CA GLY A 203 11.68 -3.24 3.28
C GLY A 203 11.82 -4.64 2.67
N ALA A 204 10.72 -5.21 2.19
CA ALA A 204 10.70 -6.51 1.54
C ALA A 204 11.45 -6.52 0.21
N LEU A 205 11.34 -5.47 -0.61
CA LEU A 205 12.09 -5.34 -1.87
C LEU A 205 13.59 -5.22 -1.64
N ILE A 206 14.02 -4.38 -0.69
CA ILE A 206 15.44 -4.27 -0.32
C ILE A 206 15.94 -5.60 0.24
N SER A 207 15.16 -6.25 1.11
CA SER A 207 15.53 -7.56 1.66
C SER A 207 15.64 -8.63 0.57
N LEU A 208 14.76 -8.59 -0.44
CA LEU A 208 14.76 -9.52 -1.56
C LEU A 208 15.93 -9.28 -2.52
N SER A 209 16.28 -8.01 -2.82
CA SER A 209 17.41 -7.67 -3.70
C SER A 209 18.73 -8.23 -3.17
N LEU A 210 18.84 -8.23 -1.85
CA LEU A 210 19.96 -8.74 -1.09
C LEU A 210 20.06 -10.28 -1.08
N ARG A 211 18.95 -11.01 -1.29
CA ARG A 211 18.90 -12.48 -1.28
C ARG A 211 18.82 -13.14 -2.66
N PHE A 212 18.29 -12.44 -3.66
CA PHE A 212 17.98 -13.02 -4.97
C PHE A 212 18.83 -12.37 -6.07
N PRO A 213 19.43 -13.11 -7.03
CA PRO A 213 19.33 -14.56 -7.25
C PRO A 213 20.22 -15.43 -6.35
N GLN A 214 21.31 -14.86 -5.83
CA GLN A 214 22.18 -15.50 -4.84
C GLN A 214 22.30 -14.60 -3.60
N GLU A 215 22.43 -15.17 -2.41
CA GLU A 215 22.64 -14.37 -1.19
C GLU A 215 23.97 -13.62 -1.31
N SER A 216 24.00 -12.34 -0.91
CA SER A 216 25.28 -11.62 -0.89
C SER A 216 26.19 -12.19 0.19
N VAL A 217 27.50 -12.24 -0.08
CA VAL A 217 28.50 -12.76 0.86
C VAL A 217 28.43 -12.04 2.22
N GLN A 218 28.16 -10.73 2.22
CA GLN A 218 28.01 -9.94 3.45
C GLN A 218 26.84 -10.42 4.31
N ILE A 219 25.79 -10.96 3.71
CA ILE A 219 24.59 -11.44 4.41
C ILE A 219 24.77 -12.85 4.93
N GLU A 220 25.48 -13.69 4.18
CA GLU A 220 25.91 -15.00 4.69
C GLU A 220 26.76 -14.82 5.96
N LEU A 221 27.63 -13.81 5.98
CA LEU A 221 28.45 -13.47 7.14
C LEU A 221 27.68 -12.74 8.26
N ARG A 222 26.69 -11.90 7.90
CA ARG A 222 25.92 -11.07 8.86
C ARG A 222 24.42 -11.11 8.55
N PRO A 223 23.70 -12.20 8.91
CA PRO A 223 22.29 -12.37 8.58
C PRO A 223 21.35 -11.30 9.16
N TRP A 224 21.75 -10.64 10.25
CA TRP A 224 20.96 -9.59 10.89
C TRP A 224 20.78 -8.33 10.02
N LEU A 225 21.66 -8.09 9.03
CA LEU A 225 21.53 -6.98 8.09
C LEU A 225 20.21 -7.04 7.30
N LEU A 226 19.65 -8.24 7.12
CA LEU A 226 18.35 -8.44 6.50
C LEU A 226 17.18 -7.92 7.33
N ALA A 227 17.37 -7.72 8.63
CA ALA A 227 16.35 -7.13 9.51
C ALA A 227 16.32 -5.60 9.42
N VAL A 228 17.40 -4.95 8.96
CA VAL A 228 17.50 -3.49 8.90
C VAL A 228 16.42 -2.87 8.00
N PRO A 229 16.16 -3.36 6.76
CA PRO A 229 15.08 -2.82 5.94
C PRO A 229 13.71 -2.93 6.62
N TYR A 230 13.41 -4.07 7.23
CA TYR A 230 12.15 -4.23 7.98
C TYR A 230 12.09 -3.34 9.22
N GLY A 231 13.21 -3.12 9.90
CA GLY A 231 13.29 -2.20 11.04
C GLY A 231 12.98 -0.75 10.64
N ILE A 232 13.54 -0.29 9.53
CA ILE A 232 13.22 1.04 8.96
C ILE A 232 11.73 1.11 8.61
N ALA A 233 11.20 0.08 7.93
CA ALA A 233 9.80 0.00 7.60
C ALA A 233 8.88 0.05 8.83
N LEU A 234 9.26 -0.62 9.94
CA LEU A 234 8.51 -0.60 11.20
C LEU A 234 8.55 0.78 11.87
N VAL A 235 9.70 1.46 11.87
CA VAL A 235 9.81 2.83 12.39
C VAL A 235 8.95 3.79 11.59
N LEU A 236 8.99 3.71 10.25
CA LEU A 236 8.14 4.54 9.38
C LEU A 236 6.66 4.26 9.60
N ALA A 237 6.26 2.99 9.70
CA ALA A 237 4.88 2.60 10.00
C ALA A 237 4.42 3.12 11.37
N GLY A 238 5.25 2.96 12.41
CA GLY A 238 4.95 3.46 13.76
C GLY A 238 4.85 4.98 13.80
N TRP A 239 5.73 5.69 13.09
CA TRP A 239 5.67 7.14 12.97
C TRP A 239 4.39 7.60 12.25
N ALA A 240 4.03 6.95 11.15
CA ALA A 240 2.81 7.26 10.41
C ALA A 240 1.54 7.00 11.23
N ILE A 241 1.48 5.87 11.94
CA ILE A 241 0.37 5.54 12.85
C ILE A 241 0.29 6.55 14.01
N ALA A 242 1.42 6.99 14.56
CA ALA A 242 1.42 8.03 15.59
C ALA A 242 0.93 9.38 15.05
N ALA A 243 1.37 9.78 13.86
CA ALA A 243 0.97 11.03 13.22
C ALA A 243 -0.52 11.05 12.85
N MET A 244 -1.05 9.90 12.42
CA MET A 244 -2.46 9.62 12.19
C MET A 244 -3.36 9.84 13.41
N ASN A 245 -2.82 9.67 14.62
CA ASN A 245 -3.53 9.87 15.89
C ASN A 245 -3.18 11.20 16.57
N SER A 246 -2.45 12.09 15.88
CA SER A 246 -2.05 13.38 16.43
C SER A 246 -3.19 14.39 16.37
N LEU A 247 -3.09 15.46 17.17
CA LEU A 247 -4.03 16.58 17.15
C LEU A 247 -3.99 17.37 15.84
N ASN A 248 -2.89 17.28 15.09
CA ASN A 248 -2.75 17.95 13.79
C ASN A 248 -3.22 16.97 12.68
N PRO A 249 -4.36 17.24 12.00
CA PRO A 249 -4.94 16.36 10.99
C PRO A 249 -4.03 16.10 9.79
N TRP A 250 -3.07 16.98 9.53
CA TRP A 250 -2.14 16.93 8.40
C TRP A 250 -0.79 16.29 8.75
N ALA A 251 -0.54 15.96 10.02
CA ALA A 251 0.76 15.42 10.46
C ALA A 251 1.14 14.10 9.76
N TYR A 252 0.16 13.33 9.28
CA TYR A 252 0.41 12.09 8.56
C TYR A 252 0.98 12.33 7.14
N ILE A 253 0.76 13.49 6.54
CA ILE A 253 1.15 13.77 5.14
C ILE A 253 2.68 13.60 4.92
N PRO A 254 3.57 14.21 5.73
CA PRO A 254 5.01 13.97 5.62
C PRO A 254 5.40 12.49 5.81
N THR A 255 4.74 11.78 6.74
CA THR A 255 5.03 10.37 7.01
C THR A 255 4.66 9.47 5.83
N ARG A 256 3.54 9.79 5.15
CA ARG A 256 3.10 9.13 3.93
C ARG A 256 4.10 9.32 2.80
N TYR A 257 4.59 10.56 2.60
CA TYR A 257 5.67 10.82 1.64
C TYR A 257 6.96 10.05 1.97
N ALA A 258 7.34 9.96 3.25
CA ALA A 258 8.50 9.16 3.65
C ALA A 258 8.35 7.68 3.30
N ILE A 259 7.15 7.10 3.49
CA ILE A 259 6.85 5.72 3.10
C ILE A 259 6.89 5.54 1.56
N TYR A 260 6.36 6.51 0.80
CA TYR A 260 6.46 6.50 -0.66
C TYR A 260 7.91 6.52 -1.13
N VAL A 261 8.72 7.45 -0.61
CA VAL A 261 10.16 7.55 -0.93
C VAL A 261 10.87 6.25 -0.57
N TYR A 262 10.62 5.69 0.61
CA TYR A 262 11.24 4.45 1.04
C TYR A 262 10.88 3.27 0.13
N THR A 263 9.63 3.18 -0.30
CA THR A 263 9.17 2.14 -1.24
C THR A 263 9.83 2.29 -2.61
N VAL A 264 9.91 3.52 -3.13
CA VAL A 264 10.59 3.84 -4.38
C VAL A 264 12.08 3.51 -4.32
N LEU A 265 12.76 3.85 -3.21
CA LEU A 265 14.15 3.45 -2.97
C LEU A 265 14.30 1.92 -2.96
N GLY A 266 13.32 1.20 -2.42
CA GLY A 266 13.30 -0.26 -2.48
C GLY A 266 13.18 -0.82 -3.89
N VAL A 267 12.31 -0.24 -4.72
CA VAL A 267 12.18 -0.59 -6.15
C VAL A 267 13.49 -0.33 -6.90
N PHE A 268 14.07 0.87 -6.76
CA PHE A 268 15.33 1.21 -7.44
C PHE A 268 16.50 0.36 -6.94
N GLY A 269 16.58 0.13 -5.63
CA GLY A 269 17.59 -0.76 -5.05
C GLY A 269 17.48 -2.19 -5.59
N PHE A 270 16.25 -2.69 -5.75
CA PHE A 270 16.00 -3.99 -6.34
C PHE A 270 16.41 -4.06 -7.83
N ILE A 271 15.90 -3.14 -8.65
CA ILE A 271 16.21 -3.07 -10.09
C ILE A 271 17.72 -2.88 -10.31
N GLY A 272 18.36 -1.97 -9.57
CA GLY A 272 19.79 -1.72 -9.65
C GLY A 272 20.62 -2.96 -9.31
N THR A 273 20.21 -3.70 -8.28
CA THR A 273 20.87 -4.96 -7.91
C THR A 273 20.68 -6.04 -8.98
N MET A 274 19.48 -6.18 -9.55
CA MET A 274 19.23 -7.13 -10.64
C MET A 274 20.03 -6.76 -11.89
N PHE A 275 20.12 -5.48 -12.22
CA PHE A 275 20.92 -4.99 -13.34
C PHE A 275 22.41 -5.28 -13.17
N TYR A 276 22.95 -4.99 -11.98
CA TYR A 276 24.34 -5.32 -11.65
C TYR A 276 24.59 -6.82 -11.79
N ARG A 277 23.71 -7.67 -11.23
CA ARG A 277 23.85 -9.13 -11.28
C ARG A 277 23.62 -9.72 -12.68
N ALA A 278 22.82 -9.08 -13.52
CA ALA A 278 22.60 -9.47 -14.91
C ALA A 278 23.85 -9.25 -15.80
N ARG A 279 24.70 -8.28 -15.44
CA ARG A 279 25.97 -7.97 -16.13
C ARG A 279 27.16 -8.70 -15.50
N SER A 280 27.28 -8.62 -14.18
CA SER A 280 28.48 -9.01 -13.44
C SER A 280 28.32 -10.28 -12.60
N GLY A 281 27.22 -11.03 -12.75
CA GLY A 281 26.99 -12.25 -11.96
C GLY A 281 28.03 -13.34 -12.23
N ASP A 282 28.51 -13.98 -11.16
CA ASP A 282 29.63 -14.94 -11.19
C ASP A 282 29.33 -16.19 -12.02
N THR A 283 28.06 -16.58 -12.12
CA THR A 283 27.63 -17.77 -12.86
C THR A 283 26.70 -17.43 -14.03
N PRO A 284 26.68 -18.24 -15.10
CA PRO A 284 25.70 -18.08 -16.18
C PRO A 284 24.24 -18.17 -15.71
N THR A 285 23.96 -18.97 -14.68
CA THR A 285 22.62 -19.13 -14.12
C THR A 285 22.17 -17.88 -13.37
N THR A 286 23.02 -17.30 -12.53
CA THR A 286 22.73 -16.03 -11.82
C THR A 286 22.43 -14.90 -12.81
N ARG A 287 23.22 -14.79 -13.88
CA ARG A 287 22.99 -13.76 -14.93
C ARG A 287 21.68 -13.98 -15.66
N ARG A 288 21.32 -15.23 -15.98
CA ARG A 288 20.05 -15.57 -16.63
C ARG A 288 18.85 -15.24 -15.74
N GLN A 289 18.88 -15.65 -14.47
CA GLN A 289 17.84 -15.37 -13.49
C GLN A 289 17.65 -13.86 -13.28
N ALA A 290 18.74 -13.13 -13.11
CA ALA A 290 18.71 -11.68 -12.94
C ALA A 290 18.12 -10.97 -14.17
N ARG A 291 18.39 -11.41 -15.40
CA ARG A 291 17.81 -10.83 -16.62
C ARG A 291 16.29 -11.04 -16.72
N ILE A 292 15.80 -12.24 -16.42
CA ILE A 292 14.37 -12.55 -16.43
C ILE A 292 13.63 -11.65 -15.42
N VAL A 293 14.17 -11.57 -14.21
CA VAL A 293 13.58 -10.75 -13.14
C VAL A 293 13.70 -9.26 -13.42
N LEU A 294 14.82 -8.81 -14.00
CA LEU A 294 14.99 -7.41 -14.40
C LEU A 294 13.93 -7.00 -15.41
N LEU A 295 13.67 -7.83 -16.43
CA LEU A 295 12.64 -7.56 -17.43
C LEU A 295 11.24 -7.53 -16.79
N GLY A 296 10.91 -8.53 -15.97
CA GLY A 296 9.62 -8.58 -15.27
C GLY A 296 9.42 -7.41 -14.31
N SER A 297 10.46 -6.99 -13.61
CA SER A 297 10.44 -5.82 -12.72
C SER A 297 10.31 -4.51 -13.48
N ALA A 298 10.99 -4.37 -14.63
CA ALA A 298 10.89 -3.18 -15.47
C ALA A 298 9.49 -3.05 -16.08
N LEU A 299 8.88 -4.16 -16.52
CA LEU A 299 7.49 -4.15 -17.02
C LEU A 299 6.47 -3.91 -15.91
N ALA A 300 6.71 -4.46 -14.72
CA ALA A 300 5.84 -4.27 -13.56
C ALA A 300 5.89 -2.84 -13.00
N PHE A 301 7.08 -2.35 -12.69
CA PHE A 301 7.28 -1.06 -12.03
C PHE A 301 7.44 0.11 -13.01
N GLY A 302 7.64 -0.16 -14.31
CA GLY A 302 7.80 0.87 -15.34
C GLY A 302 6.62 1.84 -15.41
N PRO A 303 5.36 1.37 -15.58
CA PRO A 303 4.19 2.24 -15.65
C PRO A 303 4.06 3.16 -14.42
N ILE A 304 4.18 2.61 -13.21
CA ILE A 304 4.05 3.39 -11.98
C ILE A 304 5.22 4.38 -11.79
N THR A 305 6.44 4.01 -12.20
CA THR A 305 7.61 4.90 -12.14
C THR A 305 7.47 6.05 -13.14
N LEU A 306 7.03 5.76 -14.37
CA LEU A 306 6.76 6.79 -15.38
C LEU A 306 5.65 7.74 -14.94
N TRP A 307 4.61 7.21 -14.30
CA TRP A 307 3.57 8.03 -13.70
C TRP A 307 4.13 8.97 -12.62
N PHE A 308 4.93 8.47 -11.67
CA PHE A 308 5.56 9.32 -10.66
C PHE A 308 6.41 10.44 -11.29
N ILE A 309 7.17 10.14 -12.35
CA ILE A 309 7.95 11.15 -13.09
C ILE A 309 7.03 12.17 -13.77
N ALA A 310 5.96 11.71 -14.42
CA ALA A 310 5.00 12.59 -15.09
C ALA A 310 4.32 13.54 -14.10
N THR A 311 3.91 13.05 -12.92
CA THR A 311 3.31 13.88 -11.86
C THR A 311 4.25 14.96 -11.36
N VAL A 312 5.56 14.68 -11.26
CA VAL A 312 6.57 15.68 -10.89
C VAL A 312 6.74 16.74 -11.98
N LEU A 313 6.68 16.35 -13.26
CA LEU A 313 6.83 17.26 -14.39
C LEU A 313 5.55 18.04 -14.73
N SER A 314 4.38 17.50 -14.39
CA SER A 314 3.07 18.06 -14.66
C SER A 314 2.05 17.55 -13.63
N PRO A 315 1.65 18.38 -12.65
CA PRO A 315 0.73 17.97 -11.56
C PRO A 315 -0.67 17.56 -12.02
N THR A 316 -1.01 17.69 -13.30
CA THR A 316 -2.33 17.40 -13.86
C THR A 316 -2.55 15.94 -14.23
N PHE A 317 -1.51 15.09 -14.15
CA PHE A 317 -1.63 13.69 -14.56
C PHE A 317 -2.26 12.84 -13.43
N GLN A 318 -3.54 12.50 -13.59
CA GLN A 318 -4.29 11.74 -12.58
C GLN A 318 -3.77 10.31 -12.44
N PHE A 319 -3.78 9.79 -11.20
CA PHE A 319 -3.43 8.39 -10.91
C PHE A 319 -4.53 7.44 -11.41
N ASP A 320 -4.31 6.77 -12.55
CA ASP A 320 -5.23 5.75 -13.03
C ASP A 320 -4.86 4.36 -12.50
N ILE A 321 -5.53 4.00 -11.40
CA ILE A 321 -5.41 2.70 -10.72
C ILE A 321 -5.59 1.52 -11.70
N ALA A 322 -6.48 1.65 -12.67
CA ALA A 322 -6.80 0.58 -13.63
C ALA A 322 -5.62 0.27 -14.55
N LEU A 323 -4.80 1.28 -14.86
CA LEU A 323 -3.64 1.15 -15.73
C LEU A 323 -2.39 0.74 -14.95
N LEU A 324 -2.25 1.22 -13.71
CA LEU A 324 -0.98 1.14 -12.97
C LEU A 324 -0.85 -0.12 -12.11
N LEU A 325 -1.94 -0.69 -11.59
CA LEU A 325 -1.87 -1.87 -10.71
C LEU A 325 -1.69 -3.21 -11.44
N PRO A 326 -2.41 -3.53 -12.54
CA PRO A 326 -2.32 -4.86 -13.16
C PRO A 326 -0.90 -5.29 -13.59
N PRO A 327 -0.06 -4.40 -14.16
CA PRO A 327 1.32 -4.77 -14.53
C PRO A 327 2.16 -5.25 -13.35
N LEU A 328 1.86 -4.84 -12.11
CA LEU A 328 2.65 -5.19 -10.94
C LEU A 328 2.72 -6.72 -10.72
N ILE A 329 1.70 -7.47 -11.14
CA ILE A 329 1.63 -8.94 -11.04
C ILE A 329 2.78 -9.62 -11.81
N LEU A 330 3.32 -8.97 -12.85
CA LEU A 330 4.46 -9.50 -13.61
C LEU A 330 5.72 -9.67 -12.76
N PHE A 331 5.89 -8.84 -11.72
CA PHE A 331 7.04 -8.91 -10.83
C PHE A 331 7.16 -10.26 -10.12
N PRO A 332 6.21 -10.68 -9.24
CA PRO A 332 6.35 -11.93 -8.51
C PRO A 332 6.34 -13.16 -9.44
N LEU A 333 5.66 -13.10 -10.58
CA LEU A 333 5.70 -14.16 -11.60
C LEU A 333 7.10 -14.30 -12.21
N SER A 334 7.75 -13.19 -12.55
CA SER A 334 9.11 -13.22 -13.11
C SER A 334 10.13 -13.81 -12.12
N VAL A 335 10.00 -13.48 -10.83
CA VAL A 335 10.86 -14.04 -9.79
C VAL A 335 10.55 -15.52 -9.58
N ALA A 336 9.27 -15.91 -9.56
CA ALA A 336 8.86 -17.31 -9.43
C ALA A 336 9.37 -18.18 -10.59
N LEU A 337 9.38 -17.67 -11.82
CA LEU A 337 9.94 -18.36 -12.99
C LEU A 337 11.46 -18.48 -12.96
N ALA A 338 12.14 -17.57 -12.26
CA ALA A 338 13.59 -17.55 -12.18
C ALA A 338 14.15 -18.44 -11.04
N ILE A 339 13.39 -18.70 -9.97
CA ILE A 339 13.81 -19.51 -8.80
C ILE A 339 13.60 -21.01 -9.03
#